data_AF-A0A929BPD3-F1
#
_entry.id   AF-A0A929BPD3-F1
#
_cell.length_a   1.000
_cell.length_b   1.000
_cell.length_c   1.000
_cell.angle_alpha   90.00
_cell.angle_beta   90.00
_cell.angle_gamma   90.00
#
_symmetry.space_group_name_H-M   'P 1'
#
loop_
_entity.id
_entity.type
_entity.pdbx_description
1 polymer ?
#
loop_
_entity_poly.entity_id
_entity_poly.type
_entity_poly.pdbx_seq_one_letter_code
_entity_poly.pdbx_strand_id
1 'polypeptide(L)'
;ARKSREIEDGIEGCLSVPGWLGEVPRRRAVTVKGLDPRGRAIRIRAEGLLARVFQHEIDHCDGVLFIDHIKDPEKIWPVPEGEEEAAEADQEVLSRVAASGPPACKAVY
;
A
#
# COMPACT_ATOMS: atom_id res chain seq x y z
N ALA A 1 9.11 16.35 -2.25
CA ALA A 1 8.76 16.11 -0.83
C ALA A 1 10.03 15.93 0.01
N ARG A 2 10.09 16.40 1.26
CA ARG A 2 11.14 15.93 2.20
C ARG A 2 10.64 14.60 2.77
N LYS A 3 11.48 13.56 2.77
CA LYS A 3 11.18 12.22 3.28
C LYS A 3 12.09 11.91 4.49
N SER A 4 11.60 11.16 5.48
CA SER A 4 12.46 10.62 6.55
C SER A 4 13.47 9.62 5.98
N ARG A 5 14.54 9.32 6.73
CA ARG A 5 15.46 8.22 6.39
C ARG A 5 14.90 6.85 6.79
N GLU A 6 14.06 6.84 7.82
CA GLU A 6 13.39 5.65 8.33
C GLU A 6 12.36 5.10 7.33
N ILE A 7 12.42 3.79 7.13
CA ILE A 7 11.49 2.99 6.32
C ILE A 7 10.71 2.10 7.29
N GLU A 8 9.41 1.98 7.04
CA GLU A 8 8.49 1.13 7.78
C GLU A 8 7.74 0.24 6.78
N ASP A 9 7.83 -1.06 6.98
CA ASP A 9 7.01 -2.03 6.27
C ASP A 9 5.57 -1.98 6.81
N GLY A 10 4.60 -2.22 5.92
CA GLY A 10 3.20 -2.24 6.31
C GLY A 10 2.32 -2.69 5.17
N ILE A 11 1.16 -3.22 5.53
CA ILE A 11 0.21 -3.79 4.58
C ILE A 11 -0.48 -2.67 3.80
N GLU A 12 -0.58 -2.85 2.48
CA GLU A 12 -1.35 -2.01 1.57
C GLU A 12 -2.24 -2.89 0.70
N GLY A 13 -3.49 -2.46 0.55
CA GLY A 13 -4.36 -2.80 -0.57
C GLY A 13 -4.56 -1.61 -1.49
N CYS A 14 -5.24 -1.85 -2.61
CA CYS A 14 -5.63 -0.79 -3.53
C CYS A 14 -6.96 -1.13 -4.22
N LEU A 15 -7.87 -0.17 -4.28
CA LEU A 15 -9.15 -0.34 -5.00
C LEU A 15 -8.96 -0.56 -6.51
N SER A 16 -7.81 -0.18 -7.06
CA SER A 16 -7.44 -0.44 -8.47
C SER A 16 -6.91 -1.86 -8.69
N VAL A 17 -6.59 -2.60 -7.62
CA VAL A 17 -6.08 -3.99 -7.67
C VAL A 17 -6.85 -4.84 -6.64
N PRO A 18 -8.14 -5.11 -6.91
CA PRO A 18 -9.00 -5.83 -5.97
C PRO A 18 -8.50 -7.27 -5.72
N GLY A 19 -8.78 -7.79 -4.52
CA GLY A 19 -8.42 -9.15 -4.14
C GLY A 19 -6.93 -9.40 -3.86
N TRP A 20 -6.12 -8.35 -3.70
CA TRP A 20 -4.69 -8.46 -3.36
C TRP A 20 -4.30 -7.50 -2.25
N LEU A 21 -3.52 -8.01 -1.30
CA LEU A 21 -2.81 -7.23 -0.31
C LEU A 21 -1.32 -7.53 -0.38
N GLY A 22 -0.49 -6.60 0.06
CA GLY A 22 0.93 -6.85 0.19
C GLY A 22 1.64 -5.95 1.18
N GLU A 23 2.80 -6.41 1.65
CA GLU A 23 3.66 -5.67 2.57
C GLU A 23 4.61 -4.76 1.78
N VAL A 24 4.43 -3.44 1.93
CA VAL A 24 5.14 -2.42 1.15
C VAL A 24 6.02 -1.57 2.06
N PRO A 25 7.33 -1.43 1.76
CA PRO A 25 8.22 -0.54 2.48
C PRO A 25 7.94 0.93 2.12
N ARG A 26 7.55 1.74 3.09
CA ARG A 26 7.29 3.18 2.89
C ARG A 26 8.13 4.03 3.84
N ARG A 27 8.28 5.33 3.52
CA ARG A 27 8.92 6.25 4.46
C ARG A 27 7.98 6.54 5.62
N ARG A 28 8.46 6.41 6.86
CA ARG A 28 7.66 6.65 8.07
C ARG A 28 7.07 8.07 8.13
N ALA A 29 7.77 9.06 7.59
CA ALA A 29 7.32 10.45 7.56
C ALA A 29 7.63 11.14 6.23
N VAL A 30 6.68 11.95 5.77
CA VAL A 30 6.79 12.74 4.54
C VAL A 30 6.27 14.16 4.73
N THR A 31 6.84 15.11 3.99
CA THR A 31 6.29 16.46 3.83
C THR A 31 5.83 16.64 2.40
N VAL A 32 4.51 16.67 2.23
CA VAL A 32 3.82 16.87 0.94
C VAL A 32 3.59 18.37 0.73
N LYS A 33 3.72 18.80 -0.51
CA LYS A 33 3.37 20.15 -0.96
C LYS A 33 2.35 20.00 -2.09
N GLY A 34 1.33 20.84 -2.09
CA GLY A 34 0.29 20.83 -3.11
C GLY A 34 -0.47 22.14 -3.12
N LEU A 35 -1.58 22.15 -3.84
CA LEU A 35 -2.52 23.26 -3.88
C LEU A 35 -3.85 22.80 -3.28
N ASP A 36 -4.52 23.70 -2.55
CA ASP A 36 -5.92 23.49 -2.18
C ASP A 36 -6.85 23.69 -3.40
N PRO A 37 -8.15 23.37 -3.29
CA PRO A 37 -9.10 23.56 -4.41
C PRO A 37 -9.24 25.02 -4.91
N ARG A 38 -8.72 26.00 -4.17
CA ARG A 38 -8.69 27.42 -4.54
C ARG A 38 -7.33 27.84 -5.12
N GLY A 39 -6.42 26.90 -5.36
CA GLY A 39 -5.09 27.14 -5.90
C GLY A 39 -4.07 27.69 -4.89
N ARG A 40 -4.39 27.69 -3.59
CA ARG A 40 -3.46 28.19 -2.56
C ARG A 40 -2.48 27.10 -2.17
N ALA A 41 -1.21 27.47 -2.06
CA ALA A 41 -0.16 26.53 -1.67
C ALA A 41 -0.36 26.01 -0.24
N ILE A 42 -0.33 24.69 -0.10
CA ILE A 42 -0.39 24.00 1.19
C ILE A 42 0.85 23.13 1.39
N ARG A 43 1.21 22.93 2.66
CA ARG A 43 2.29 22.04 3.07
C ARG A 43 1.82 21.20 4.25
N ILE A 44 1.81 19.88 4.07
CA ILE A 44 1.34 18.93 5.07
C ILE A 44 2.53 18.08 5.49
N ARG A 45 2.78 18.00 6.80
CA ARG A 45 3.69 17.03 7.40
C ARG A 45 2.84 15.86 7.88
N ALA A 46 3.13 14.68 7.36
CA ALA A 46 2.42 13.45 7.68
C ALA A 46 3.41 12.40 8.20
N GLU A 47 2.96 11.59 9.14
CA GLU A 47 3.72 10.51 9.78
C GLU A 47 2.81 9.28 9.93
N GLY A 48 3.39 8.09 10.03
CA GLY A 48 2.65 6.82 10.18
C GLY A 48 1.69 6.57 9.02
N LEU A 49 0.46 6.15 9.34
CA LEU A 49 -0.56 5.78 8.34
C LEU A 49 -0.84 6.89 7.33
N LEU A 50 -0.94 8.16 7.78
CA LEU A 50 -1.19 9.27 6.86
C LEU A 50 -0.03 9.49 5.88
N ALA A 51 1.22 9.26 6.32
CA ALA A 51 2.36 9.32 5.42
C ALA A 51 2.32 8.21 4.38
N ARG A 52 1.88 7.01 4.76
CA ARG A 52 1.69 5.87 3.85
C ARG A 52 0.63 6.17 2.80
N VAL A 53 -0.57 6.59 3.21
CA VAL A 53 -1.67 6.95 2.30
C VAL A 53 -1.22 8.02 1.31
N PHE A 54 -0.55 9.10 1.76
CA PHE A 54 -0.06 10.10 0.82
C PHE A 54 0.95 9.55 -0.18
N GLN A 55 1.86 8.67 0.24
CA GLN A 55 2.81 8.05 -0.68
C GLN A 55 2.09 7.17 -1.72
N HIS A 56 1.08 6.40 -1.28
CA HIS A 56 0.25 5.58 -2.16
C HIS A 56 -0.50 6.43 -3.21
N GLU A 57 -1.21 7.47 -2.78
CA GLU A 57 -2.00 8.30 -3.70
C GLU A 57 -1.14 9.17 -4.63
N ILE A 58 0.06 9.57 -4.18
CA ILE A 58 1.01 10.29 -5.04
C ILE A 58 1.55 9.35 -6.11
N ASP A 59 1.84 8.09 -5.78
CA ASP A 59 2.31 7.11 -6.76
C ASP A 59 1.27 6.87 -7.87
N HIS A 60 -0.03 6.87 -7.56
CA HIS A 60 -1.09 6.83 -8.58
C HIS A 60 -1.02 8.00 -9.56
N CYS A 61 -0.64 9.19 -9.09
CA CYS A 61 -0.47 10.36 -9.95
C CYS A 61 0.72 10.20 -10.92
N ASP A 62 1.70 9.36 -10.56
CA ASP A 62 2.86 9.02 -11.36
C ASP A 62 2.68 7.69 -12.14
N GLY A 63 1.50 7.06 -12.05
CA GLY A 63 1.17 5.80 -12.70
C GLY A 63 1.85 4.56 -12.08
N VAL A 64 2.23 4.65 -10.80
CA VAL A 64 2.88 3.58 -10.04
C VAL A 64 1.87 2.96 -9.07
N LEU A 65 1.77 1.63 -9.06
CA LEU A 65 0.92 0.88 -8.14
C LEU A 65 1.73 0.33 -6.97
N PHE A 66 1.05 -0.04 -5.87
CA PHE A 66 1.73 -0.58 -4.69
C PHE A 66 2.50 -1.88 -4.98
N ILE A 67 1.97 -2.71 -5.89
CA ILE A 67 2.60 -3.96 -6.33
C ILE A 67 3.96 -3.73 -7.01
N ASP A 68 4.18 -2.56 -7.61
CA ASP A 68 5.46 -2.22 -8.26
C ASP A 68 6.58 -2.01 -7.23
N HIS A 69 6.24 -1.76 -5.97
CA HIS A 69 7.21 -1.64 -4.87
C HIS A 69 7.55 -3.00 -4.22
N ILE A 70 6.75 -4.04 -4.48
CA ILE A 70 6.94 -5.38 -3.92
C ILE A 70 7.93 -6.14 -4.81
N LYS A 71 9.13 -6.39 -4.27
CA LYS A 71 10.17 -7.16 -4.96
C LYS A 71 10.16 -8.64 -4.63
N ASP A 72 9.60 -8.96 -3.47
CA ASP A 72 9.54 -10.31 -2.95
C ASP A 72 8.12 -10.86 -3.16
N PRO A 73 7.93 -11.89 -3.99
CA PRO A 73 6.61 -12.45 -4.25
C PRO A 73 5.97 -13.08 -3.00
N GLU A 74 6.73 -13.34 -1.93
CA GLU A 74 6.16 -13.80 -0.65
C GLU A 74 5.45 -12.68 0.13
N LYS A 75 5.70 -11.42 -0.23
CA LYS A 75 5.12 -10.23 0.42
C LYS A 75 3.82 -9.75 -0.24
N ILE A 76 3.25 -10.53 -1.15
CA ILE A 76 1.94 -10.25 -1.76
C ILE A 76 1.09 -11.51 -1.70
N TRP A 77 -0.18 -11.36 -1.31
CA TRP A 77 -1.09 -12.49 -1.17
C TRP A 77 -2.51 -12.12 -1.63
N PRO A 78 -3.25 -13.10 -2.17
CA PRO A 78 -4.64 -12.87 -2.53
C PRO A 78 -5.53 -12.80 -1.29
N VAL A 79 -6.59 -12.02 -1.37
CA VAL A 79 -7.65 -11.93 -0.36
C VAL A 79 -8.99 -12.06 -1.07
N PRO A 80 -9.98 -12.77 -0.51
CA PRO A 80 -11.32 -12.80 -1.09
C PRO A 80 -11.88 -11.39 -1.26
N GLU A 81 -12.51 -11.15 -2.42
CA GLU A 81 -13.19 -9.88 -2.68
C GLU A 81 -14.25 -9.61 -1.59
N GLY A 82 -14.17 -8.43 -0.96
CA GLY A 82 -15.06 -8.01 0.12
C GLY A 82 -14.55 -8.33 1.53
N GLU A 83 -13.42 -9.02 1.68
CA GLU A 83 -12.77 -9.31 2.97
C GLU A 83 -11.47 -8.52 3.20
N GLU A 84 -11.11 -7.61 2.27
CA GLU A 84 -9.84 -6.87 2.31
C GLU A 84 -9.73 -5.96 3.53
N GLU A 85 -10.79 -5.26 3.91
CA GLU A 85 -10.80 -4.35 5.06
C GLU A 85 -10.56 -5.09 6.39
N ALA A 86 -11.07 -6.33 6.50
CA ALA A 86 -10.83 -7.20 7.65
C ALA A 86 -9.39 -7.72 7.67
N ALA A 87 -8.85 -8.07 6.50
CA ALA A 87 -7.48 -8.53 6.36
C ALA A 87 -6.43 -7.42 6.58
N GLU A 88 -6.77 -6.15 6.32
CA GLU A 88 -5.91 -5.00 6.65
C GLU A 88 -5.90 -4.66 8.14
N ALA A 89 -6.99 -4.97 8.88
CA ALA A 89 -7.16 -4.58 10.28
C ALA A 89 -6.59 -5.59 11.30
N ASP A 90 -6.45 -6.87 10.95
CA ASP A 90 -6.08 -7.93 11.89
C ASP A 90 -4.92 -8.81 11.38
N GLN A 91 -3.75 -8.66 12.01
CA GLN A 91 -2.55 -9.46 11.75
C GLN A 91 -2.76 -10.98 11.96
N GLU A 92 -3.70 -11.38 12.81
CA GLU A 92 -3.99 -12.80 13.07
C GLU A 92 -4.83 -13.42 11.95
N VAL A 93 -5.82 -12.69 11.42
CA VAL A 93 -6.61 -13.08 10.24
C VAL A 93 -5.70 -13.20 9.01
N LEU A 94 -4.75 -12.28 8.88
CA LEU A 94 -3.70 -12.27 7.85
C LEU A 94 -2.90 -13.57 7.80
N SER A 95 -2.48 -14.09 8.96
CA SER A 95 -1.72 -15.35 9.04
C SER A 95 -2.51 -16.55 8.50
N ARG A 96 -3.85 -16.52 8.61
CA ARG A 96 -4.75 -17.57 8.14
C ARG A 96 -4.99 -17.45 6.63
N VAL A 97 -5.13 -16.23 6.12
CA VAL A 97 -5.32 -15.96 4.68
C VAL A 97 -4.01 -16.24 3.92
N ALA A 98 -2.86 -15.78 4.42
CA ALA A 98 -1.55 -16.05 3.81
C ALA A 98 -1.18 -17.55 3.81
N ALA A 99 -1.56 -18.30 4.86
CA ALA A 99 -1.34 -19.74 4.93
C ALA A 99 -2.16 -20.56 3.92
N SER A 100 -3.18 -19.97 3.29
CA SER A 100 -3.88 -20.63 2.17
C SER A 100 -3.04 -20.70 0.89
N GLY A 101 -1.91 -19.98 0.87
CA GLY A 101 -0.95 -19.94 -0.23
C GLY A 101 -1.52 -19.24 -1.47
N PRO A 102 -0.68 -18.63 -2.33
CA PRO A 102 -1.15 -18.21 -3.64
C PRO A 102 -1.68 -19.47 -4.36
N PRO A 103 -2.87 -19.43 -5.01
CA PRO A 103 -3.27 -20.52 -5.87
C PRO A 103 -2.16 -20.70 -6.90
N ALA A 104 -1.64 -21.92 -7.03
CA ALA A 104 -0.61 -22.24 -8.00
C ALA A 104 -1.06 -21.70 -9.36
N CYS A 105 -0.45 -20.60 -9.79
CA CYS A 105 -0.77 -19.94 -11.04
C CYS A 105 -0.39 -20.94 -12.14
N LYS A 106 -1.36 -21.74 -12.59
CA LYS A 106 -1.20 -22.51 -13.82
C LYS A 106 -1.16 -21.47 -14.93
N ALA A 107 0.05 -21.08 -15.32
CA ALA A 107 0.29 -20.34 -16.54
C ALA A 107 -0.32 -21.16 -17.69
N VAL A 108 -1.50 -20.77 -18.13
CA VAL A 108 -2.05 -21.18 -19.42
C VAL A 108 -1.52 -20.14 -20.41
N TYR A 109 -0.51 -20.53 -21.19
CA TYR A 109 -0.12 -19.81 -22.41
C TYR A 109 -1.09 -20.16 -23.53
#